data_AF-D5AGU9-F1
#
_entry.id   AF-D5AGU9-F1
#
_cell.length_a   1.000
_cell.length_b   1.000
_cell.length_c   1.000
_cell.angle_alpha   90.00
_cell.angle_beta   90.00
_cell.angle_gamma   90.00
#
_symmetry.space_group_name_H-M   'P 1'
#
loop_
_entity.id
_entity.type
_entity.pdbx_description
1 polymer ?
#
loop_
_entity_poly.entity_id
_entity_poly.type
_entity_poly.pdbx_seq_one_letter_code
_entity_poly.pdbx_strand_id
1 'polypeptide(L)' 'MSRKLITINQVKDYVGQEVTIGAWVANKSGKGKLAFLQLRDGTAFFQAVAFKPTSSKNSVKKLVLRSLM' A
#
# COMPACT_ATOMS: atom_id res chain seq x y z
N MET A 1 -14.13 10.92 -14.02
CA MET A 1 -13.75 9.56 -13.59
C MET A 1 -13.83 9.48 -12.07
N SER A 2 -14.87 8.85 -11.52
CA SER A 2 -14.97 8.56 -10.08
C SER A 2 -13.98 7.44 -9.74
N ARG A 3 -12.91 7.75 -8.99
CA ARG A 3 -12.04 6.70 -8.43
C ARG A 3 -12.81 6.04 -7.29
N LYS A 4 -13.14 4.76 -7.44
CA LYS A 4 -13.76 3.98 -6.37
C LYS A 4 -12.73 3.78 -5.25
N LEU A 5 -13.03 4.33 -4.07
CA LEU A 5 -12.28 4.07 -2.84
C LEU A 5 -12.77 2.76 -2.24
N ILE A 6 -11.85 1.89 -1.87
CA ILE A 6 -12.15 0.67 -1.12
C ILE A 6 -11.54 0.75 0.28
N THR A 7 -12.12 0.01 1.22
CA THR A 7 -11.55 -0.16 2.57
C THR A 7 -10.55 -1.31 2.62
N ILE A 8 -9.68 -1.31 3.62
CA ILE A 8 -8.64 -2.33 3.81
C ILE A 8 -9.24 -3.73 3.95
N ASN A 9 -10.36 -3.87 4.65
CA ASN A 9 -11.09 -5.14 4.78
C ASN A 9 -11.46 -5.77 3.41
N GLN A 10 -11.79 -4.94 2.41
CA GLN A 10 -12.22 -5.40 1.09
C GLN A 10 -11.06 -5.85 0.19
N VAL A 11 -9.80 -5.61 0.57
CA VAL A 11 -8.63 -5.82 -0.31
C VAL A 11 -8.51 -7.28 -0.80
N LYS A 12 -9.00 -8.25 -0.02
CA LYS A 12 -9.00 -9.67 -0.41
C LYS A 12 -9.75 -9.95 -1.72
N ASP A 13 -10.74 -9.12 -2.06
CA ASP A 13 -11.57 -9.30 -3.26
C ASP A 13 -10.94 -8.63 -4.50
N TYR A 14 -9.85 -7.87 -4.33
CA TYR A 14 -9.18 -7.10 -5.38
C TYR A 14 -7.72 -7.53 -5.59
N VAL A 15 -7.38 -8.78 -5.28
CA VAL A 15 -6.03 -9.32 -5.50
C VAL A 15 -5.66 -9.22 -6.98
N GLY A 16 -4.48 -8.65 -7.25
CA GLY A 16 -3.97 -8.44 -8.62
C GLY A 16 -4.52 -7.21 -9.33
N GLN A 17 -5.42 -6.43 -8.71
CA GLN A 17 -6.00 -5.22 -9.29
C GLN A 17 -5.37 -3.96 -8.68
N GLU A 18 -5.37 -2.87 -9.46
CA GLU A 18 -5.00 -1.55 -8.96
C GLU A 18 -6.22 -0.89 -8.31
N VAL A 19 -6.08 -0.50 -7.05
CA VAL A 19 -7.16 0.07 -6.23
C VAL A 19 -6.68 1.30 -5.47
N THR A 20 -7.61 2.19 -5.15
CA THR A 20 -7.31 3.37 -4.30
C THR A 20 -7.89 3.14 -2.91
N ILE A 21 -7.06 3.32 -1.88
CA ILE A 21 -7.43 3.17 -0.47
C ILE A 21 -7.09 4.47 0.26
N GLY A 22 -8.05 5.01 1.01
CA GLY A 22 -7.82 6.10 1.95
C GLY A 22 -7.37 5.52 3.29
N ALA A 23 -6.13 5.81 3.73
CA ALA A 23 -5.60 5.27 4.98
C ALA A 23 -4.58 6.22 5.61
N TRP A 24 -4.38 6.08 6.92
CA TRP A 24 -3.31 6.72 7.69
C TRP A 24 -2.11 5.78 7.83
N VAL A 25 -0.91 6.34 7.90
CA VAL A 25 0.32 5.58 8.20
C VAL A 25 0.43 5.42 9.71
N ALA A 26 0.28 4.19 10.19
CA ALA A 26 0.44 3.84 11.60
C ALA A 26 1.92 3.65 11.98
N ASN A 27 2.72 3.11 11.06
CA ASN A 27 4.15 2.92 11.26
C ASN A 27 4.90 2.97 9.92
N LYS A 28 6.17 3.36 9.96
CA LYS A 28 7.08 3.36 8.83
C LYS A 28 8.44 2.86 9.25
N SER A 29 8.92 1.83 8.55
CA SER A 29 10.29 1.32 8.68
C SER A 29 10.92 1.13 7.29
N GLY A 30 12.18 0.75 7.26
CA GLY A 30 12.95 0.56 6.03
C GLY A 30 14.05 1.61 5.84
N LYS A 31 15.08 1.20 5.10
CA LYS A 31 16.32 1.96 4.90
C LYS A 31 16.73 1.89 3.43
N GLY A 32 17.23 2.99 2.90
CA GLY A 32 17.67 3.07 1.50
C GLY A 32 16.49 3.02 0.51
N LYS A 33 16.47 2.01 -0.36
CA LYS A 33 15.57 1.92 -1.53
C LYS A 33 14.24 1.22 -1.25
N LEU A 34 14.08 0.60 -0.08
CA LEU A 34 12.88 -0.12 0.35
C LEU A 34 12.31 0.50 1.63
N ALA A 35 11.01 0.76 1.61
CA ALA A 35 10.25 1.23 2.76
C ALA A 35 9.07 0.29 3.02
N PHE A 36 8.82 0.02 4.30
CA PHE A 36 7.68 -0.74 4.79
C PHE A 36 6.77 0.23 5.54
N LEU A 37 5.51 0.27 5.15
CA LEU A 37 4.49 1.12 5.73
C LEU A 37 3.40 0.23 6.31
N GLN A 38 3.05 0.46 7.57
CA GLN A 38 1.83 -0.09 8.15
C GLN A 38 0.74 0.97 7.99
N LEU A 39 -0.31 0.63 7.28
CA LEU A 39 -1.46 1.47 6.99
C LEU A 39 -2.65 1.04 7.85
N ARG A 40 -3.51 2.00 8.21
CA ARG A 40 -4.78 1.76 8.90
C ARG A 40 -5.83 2.73 8.38
N ASP A 41 -7.03 2.24 8.09
CA ASP A 41 -8.18 3.03 7.63
C ASP A 41 -9.33 3.05 8.66
N GLY A 42 -9.13 2.41 9.81
CA GLY A 42 -10.14 2.21 10.86
C GLY A 42 -10.80 0.84 10.81
N THR A 43 -10.81 0.15 9.66
CA THR A 43 -11.39 -1.19 9.50
C THR A 43 -10.38 -2.30 9.80
N ALA A 44 -9.11 -2.12 9.39
CA ALA A 44 -8.04 -3.08 9.63
C ALA A 44 -6.66 -2.42 9.49
N PHE A 45 -5.60 -3.19 9.81
CA PHE A 45 -4.22 -2.84 9.49
C PHE A 45 -3.77 -3.52 8.21
N PHE A 46 -2.85 -2.88 7.48
CA PHE A 46 -2.32 -3.41 6.23
C PHE A 46 -0.84 -3.08 6.04
N GLN A 47 -0.06 -4.02 5.52
CA GLN A 47 1.36 -3.78 5.23
C GLN A 47 1.59 -3.46 3.76
N ALA A 48 2.24 -2.33 3.53
CA ALA A 48 2.57 -1.78 2.24
C ALA A 48 4.09 -1.75 2.06
N VAL A 49 4.60 -2.33 0.97
CA VAL A 49 6.01 -2.19 0.59
C VAL A 49 6.11 -1.14 -0.50
N ALA A 50 7.00 -0.16 -0.32
CA ALA A 50 7.32 0.85 -1.32
C ALA A 50 8.77 0.69 -1.74
N PHE A 51 9.00 0.57 -3.05
CA PHE A 51 10.33 0.51 -3.64
C PHE A 51 10.61 1.79 -4.44
N LYS A 52 11.77 2.41 -4.19
CA LYS A 52 12.25 3.57 -4.95
C LYS A 52 13.49 3.18 -5.76
N PRO A 53 13.36 2.89 -7.08
CA PRO A 53 14.51 2.65 -7.93
C PRO A 53 15.33 3.94 -8.08
N THR A 54 16.65 3.80 -8.23
CA THR A 54 17.61 4.91 -8.17
C THR A 54 17.72 5.69 -9.49
N SER A 55 17.08 5.20 -10.56
CA SER A 55 17.38 5.60 -11.94
C SER A 55 16.17 5.89 -12.84
N SER A 56 14.96 6.13 -12.32
CA SER A 56 13.84 6.58 -13.16
C SER A 56 12.91 7.57 -12.45
N LYS A 57 12.66 8.71 -13.09
CA LYS A 57 11.97 9.90 -12.56
C LYS A 57 10.51 9.73 -12.13
N ASN A 58 9.86 8.58 -12.34
CA ASN A 58 8.52 8.31 -11.81
C ASN A 58 8.53 7.03 -10.97
N SER A 59 8.55 7.19 -9.64
CA SER A 59 8.47 6.06 -8.71
C SER A 59 7.05 5.52 -8.67
N VAL A 60 6.74 4.53 -9.51
CA VAL A 60 5.54 3.71 -9.35
C VAL A 60 5.68 2.94 -8.03
N LYS A 61 4.81 3.22 -7.06
CA LYS A 61 4.70 2.44 -5.83
C LYS A 61 4.21 1.03 -6.19
N LYS A 62 5.14 0.08 -6.36
CA LYS A 62 4.77 -1.34 -6.39
C LYS A 62 4.38 -1.77 -4.98
N LEU A 63 3.09 -1.65 -4.67
CA LEU A 63 2.50 -2.09 -3.41
C LEU A 63 2.37 -3.62 -3.46
N VAL A 64 3.36 -4.35 -2.94
CA VAL A 64 3.20 -5.79 -2.74
C VAL A 64 2.37 -5.99 -1.47
N LEU A 65 1.08 -6.24 -1.69
CA LEU A 65 0.09 -6.52 -0.65
C LEU A 65 0.37 -7.92 -0.08
N ARG A 66 0.94 -8.03 1.12
CA ARG A 66 0.97 -9.29 1.88
C ARG A 66 0.01 -9.15 3.05
N SER A 67 -1.07 -9.94 3.03
CA SER A 67 -1.90 -10.17 4.21
C SER A 67 -1.01 -10.82 5.27
N LEU A 68 -0.84 -10.17 6.43
CA LEU A 68 -0.43 -10.89 7.63
C LEU A 68 -1.68 -11.67 8.06
N MET A 69 -1.70 -12.96 7.79
CA MET A 69 -2.48 -13.94 8.57
C MET A 69 -1.73 -14.23 9.86
#